data_AF-A0A7C6ZP80-F1
#
_entry.id   AF-A0A7C6ZP80-F1
#
_cell.length_a   1.000
_cell.length_b   1.000
_cell.length_c   1.000
_cell.angle_alpha   90.00
_cell.angle_beta   90.00
_cell.angle_gamma   90.00
#
_symmetry.space_group_name_H-M   'P 1'
#
loop_
_entity.id
_entity.type
_entity.pdbx_description
1 polymer ?
#
loop_
_entity_poly.entity_id
_entity_poly.type
_entity_poly.pdbx_seq_one_letter_code
_entity_poly.pdbx_strand_id
1 'polypeptide(L)'
;MVEANGEPTHLTVTGLLLAGKEESIRRHMPTSEVAFQVLRELEVEVNEFFRWPLVRLLEQVLTYFKARNSQKEIMMGLFRVGIPDYPERAFREGLINALVHRDYTRQGAIHVQWYDDRIEISNPGGFPPGPYKRSPEAVNWR
;
A
#
# COMPACT_ATOMS: atom_id res chain seq x y z
N MET A 1 0.28 3.36 -26.14
CA MET A 1 -0.76 3.51 -27.16
C MET A 1 -1.43 2.15 -27.32
N VAL A 2 -2.71 2.03 -26.99
CA VAL A 2 -3.53 0.86 -27.34
C VAL A 2 -4.36 1.32 -28.53
N GLU A 3 -4.12 0.76 -29.71
CA GLU A 3 -4.98 1.00 -30.85
C GLU A 3 -6.21 0.10 -30.75
N ALA A 4 -7.37 0.72 -30.86
CA ALA A 4 -8.66 0.07 -30.87
C ALA A 4 -8.76 -0.78 -32.14
N ASN A 5 -8.57 -2.10 -32.02
CA ASN A 5 -9.03 -3.13 -32.98
C ASN A 5 -8.89 -4.56 -32.41
N GLY A 6 -9.22 -4.76 -31.13
CA GLY A 6 -9.46 -6.11 -30.55
C GLY A 6 -8.24 -7.02 -30.34
N GLU A 7 -7.09 -6.73 -30.94
CA GLU A 7 -5.86 -7.52 -30.80
C GLU A 7 -4.82 -6.70 -30.01
N PRO A 8 -4.48 -7.08 -28.76
CA PRO A 8 -3.44 -6.38 -28.00
C PRO A 8 -2.07 -6.65 -28.64
N THR A 9 -1.58 -5.72 -29.45
CA THR A 9 -0.32 -5.91 -30.16
C THR A 9 0.89 -5.83 -29.22
N HIS A 10 0.89 -4.96 -28.20
CA HIS A 10 2.02 -4.75 -27.28
C HIS A 10 1.61 -4.62 -25.81
N LEU A 11 2.44 -5.17 -24.90
CA LEU A 11 2.25 -5.09 -23.45
C LEU A 11 2.45 -3.63 -22.96
N THR A 12 1.46 -3.08 -22.26
CA THR A 12 1.59 -1.77 -21.63
C THR A 12 2.30 -1.87 -20.28
N VAL A 13 2.93 -0.77 -19.83
CA VAL A 13 3.51 -0.70 -18.47
C VAL A 13 2.46 -1.00 -17.41
N THR A 14 1.25 -0.46 -17.55
CA THR A 14 0.12 -0.76 -16.65
C THR A 14 -0.24 -2.24 -16.66
N GLY A 15 -0.34 -2.87 -17.83
CA GLY A 15 -0.63 -4.31 -17.94
C GLY A 15 0.46 -5.16 -17.31
N LEU A 16 1.73 -4.80 -17.52
CA LEU A 16 2.88 -5.43 -16.88
C LEU A 16 2.81 -5.30 -15.35
N LEU A 17 2.53 -4.11 -14.83
CA LEU A 17 2.46 -3.86 -13.39
C LEU A 17 1.26 -4.55 -12.75
N LEU A 18 0.09 -4.54 -13.37
CA LEU A 18 -1.13 -5.12 -12.78
C LEU A 18 -1.06 -6.64 -12.65
N ALA A 19 -0.56 -7.33 -13.67
CA ALA A 19 -0.67 -8.80 -13.77
C ALA A 19 0.53 -9.49 -14.45
N GLY A 20 1.64 -8.79 -14.68
CA GLY A 20 2.83 -9.36 -15.31
C GLY A 20 3.49 -10.47 -14.49
N LYS A 21 4.44 -11.21 -15.08
CA LYS A 21 5.29 -12.11 -14.30
C LYS A 21 6.28 -11.32 -13.45
N GLU A 22 6.62 -11.83 -12.27
CA GLU A 22 7.57 -11.19 -11.35
C GLU A 22 8.92 -10.93 -12.03
N GLU A 23 9.45 -11.89 -12.81
CA GLU A 23 10.70 -11.70 -13.53
C GLU A 23 10.62 -10.57 -14.56
N SER A 24 9.48 -10.43 -15.23
CA SER A 24 9.24 -9.36 -16.21
C SER A 24 9.15 -8.00 -15.52
N ILE A 25 8.47 -7.91 -14.38
CA ILE A 25 8.41 -6.67 -13.58
C ILE A 25 9.81 -6.30 -13.10
N ARG A 26 10.56 -7.26 -12.54
CA ARG A 26 11.95 -7.02 -12.08
C ARG A 26 12.86 -6.54 -13.20
N ARG A 27 12.68 -7.05 -14.41
CA ARG A 27 13.49 -6.68 -15.59
C ARG A 27 13.13 -5.30 -16.13
N HIS A 28 11.85 -5.00 -16.26
CA HIS A 28 11.38 -3.82 -16.99
C HIS A 28 10.97 -2.65 -16.09
N MET A 29 10.62 -2.93 -14.83
CA MET A 29 10.20 -1.95 -13.81
C MET A 29 10.87 -2.27 -12.46
N PRO A 30 12.22 -2.28 -12.38
CA PRO A 30 12.95 -2.66 -11.16
C PRO A 30 12.68 -1.75 -9.96
N THR A 31 12.16 -0.55 -10.21
CA THR A 31 11.72 0.46 -9.25
C THR A 31 10.37 0.15 -8.60
N SER A 32 9.63 -0.85 -9.09
CA SER A 32 8.33 -1.26 -8.53
C SER A 32 8.52 -2.12 -7.28
N GLU A 33 8.62 -1.45 -6.13
CA GLU A 33 8.88 -2.09 -4.84
C GLU A 33 7.98 -1.57 -3.71
N VAL A 34 7.46 -2.44 -2.87
CA VAL A 34 6.70 -2.06 -1.67
C VAL A 34 7.38 -2.69 -0.46
N ALA A 35 7.59 -1.88 0.58
CA ALA A 35 8.12 -2.31 1.86
C ALA A 35 7.00 -2.33 2.90
N PHE A 36 6.84 -3.43 3.63
CA PHE A 36 5.96 -3.53 4.79
C PHE A 36 6.81 -3.65 6.05
N GLN A 37 6.69 -2.66 6.93
CA GLN A 37 7.53 -2.54 8.12
C GLN A 37 6.67 -2.45 9.37
N VAL A 38 7.09 -3.16 10.42
CA VAL A 38 6.55 -2.98 11.77
C VAL A 38 7.69 -2.43 12.63
N LEU A 39 7.42 -1.28 13.23
CA LEU A 39 8.38 -0.47 13.97
C LEU A 39 7.87 -0.35 15.41
N ARG A 40 8.67 -0.80 16.37
CA ARG A 40 8.39 -0.66 17.81
C ARG A 40 9.54 0.11 18.43
N GLU A 41 9.25 1.23 19.06
CA GLU A 41 10.25 2.11 19.66
C GLU A 41 11.40 2.45 18.69
N LEU A 42 12.53 1.74 18.78
CA LEU A 42 13.72 1.91 17.94
C LEU A 42 14.09 0.65 17.14
N GLU A 43 13.24 -0.39 17.15
CA GLU A 43 13.49 -1.68 16.51
C GLU A 43 12.55 -1.93 15.34
N VAL A 44 13.07 -2.67 14.36
CA VAL A 44 12.31 -3.12 13.18
C VAL A 44 11.96 -4.59 13.40
N GLU A 45 10.72 -4.87 13.81
CA GLU A 45 10.24 -6.23 14.04
C GLU A 45 10.00 -6.98 12.72
N VAL A 46 9.55 -6.26 11.70
CA VAL A 46 9.22 -6.82 10.39
C VAL A 46 9.76 -5.87 9.34
N ASN A 47 10.42 -6.43 8.31
CA ASN A 47 10.95 -5.67 7.19
C ASN A 47 10.86 -6.48 5.90
N GLU A 48 9.66 -6.49 5.29
CA GLU A 48 9.38 -7.29 4.10
C GLU A 48 9.36 -6.42 2.85
N PHE A 49 9.95 -6.92 1.76
CA PHE A 49 9.98 -6.24 0.47
C PHE A 49 9.32 -7.08 -0.61
N PHE A 50 8.45 -6.45 -1.40
CA PHE A 50 7.68 -7.10 -2.45
C PHE A 50 7.95 -6.43 -3.81
N ARG A 51 8.18 -7.25 -4.84
CA ARG A 51 8.35 -6.83 -6.24
C ARG A 51 7.40 -7.62 -7.14
N TRP A 52 6.13 -7.59 -6.79
CA TRP A 52 5.07 -8.39 -7.40
C TRP A 52 4.11 -7.55 -8.22
N PRO A 53 3.23 -8.18 -9.01
CA PRO A 53 2.15 -7.48 -9.69
C PRO A 53 1.22 -6.80 -8.68
N LEU A 54 0.72 -5.62 -9.01
CA LEU A 54 -0.01 -4.75 -8.08
C LEU A 54 -1.23 -5.44 -7.47
N VAL A 55 -1.93 -6.29 -8.22
CA VAL A 55 -3.09 -7.05 -7.69
C VAL A 55 -2.65 -8.00 -6.57
N ARG A 56 -1.61 -8.79 -6.80
CA ARG A 56 -1.04 -9.70 -5.79
C ARG A 56 -0.48 -8.92 -4.60
N LEU A 57 0.15 -7.78 -4.88
CA LEU A 57 0.75 -6.92 -3.86
C LEU A 57 -0.32 -6.35 -2.91
N LEU A 58 -1.42 -5.85 -3.47
CA LEU A 58 -2.58 -5.38 -2.71
C LEU A 58 -3.13 -6.49 -1.80
N GLU A 59 -3.36 -7.69 -2.32
CA GLU A 59 -3.87 -8.82 -1.55
C GLU A 59 -2.91 -9.24 -0.43
N GLN A 60 -1.61 -9.30 -0.71
CA GLN A 60 -0.60 -9.67 0.28
C GLN A 60 -0.54 -8.68 1.43
N VAL A 61 -0.47 -7.38 1.12
CA VAL A 61 -0.35 -6.33 2.15
C VAL A 61 -1.64 -6.26 2.97
N LEU A 62 -2.82 -6.43 2.36
CA LEU A 62 -4.07 -6.55 3.09
C LEU A 62 -4.11 -7.78 4.02
N THR A 63 -3.52 -8.90 3.59
CA THR A 63 -3.38 -10.09 4.43
C THR A 63 -2.48 -9.81 5.64
N TYR A 64 -1.35 -9.13 5.43
CA TYR A 64 -0.44 -8.73 6.51
C TYR A 64 -1.08 -7.75 7.48
N PHE A 65 -1.87 -6.81 6.96
CA PHE A 65 -2.66 -5.88 7.74
C PHE A 65 -3.68 -6.61 8.60
N LYS A 66 -4.50 -7.49 8.00
CA LYS A 66 -5.54 -8.25 8.72
C LYS A 66 -4.97 -9.11 9.84
N ALA A 67 -3.82 -9.74 9.60
CA ALA A 67 -3.17 -10.57 10.61
C ALA A 67 -2.65 -9.77 11.83
N ARG A 68 -2.43 -8.46 11.68
CA ARG A 68 -1.89 -7.58 12.73
C ARG A 68 -2.92 -6.63 13.33
N ASN A 69 -3.99 -6.34 12.59
CA ASN A 69 -5.05 -5.44 13.03
C ASN A 69 -5.85 -6.11 14.15
N SER A 70 -5.48 -5.81 15.38
CA SER A 70 -6.15 -6.34 16.56
C SER A 70 -7.59 -5.81 16.63
N GLN A 71 -8.45 -6.56 17.32
CA GLN A 71 -9.83 -6.17 17.52
C GLN A 71 -10.11 -6.10 19.02
N LYS A 72 -10.78 -5.03 19.45
CA LYS A 72 -11.30 -4.90 20.80
C LYS A 72 -12.74 -5.42 20.81
N GLU A 73 -13.00 -6.37 21.70
CA GLU A 73 -14.35 -6.90 21.84
C GLU A 73 -15.15 -6.06 22.84
N ILE A 74 -16.25 -5.48 22.38
CA ILE A 74 -17.14 -4.65 23.19
C ILE A 74 -18.49 -5.35 23.30
N MET A 75 -19.09 -5.34 24.50
CA MET A 75 -20.46 -5.79 24.68
C MET A 75 -21.45 -4.69 24.29
N MET A 76 -22.33 -4.98 23.33
CA MET A 76 -23.49 -4.16 22.99
C MET A 76 -24.76 -4.92 23.38
N GLY A 77 -25.27 -4.66 24.57
CA GLY A 77 -26.40 -5.40 25.14
C GLY A 77 -26.04 -6.87 25.35
N LEU A 78 -26.68 -7.75 24.58
CA LEU A 78 -26.44 -9.21 24.60
C LEU A 78 -25.43 -9.68 23.53
N PHE A 79 -24.90 -8.78 22.70
CA PHE A 79 -24.01 -9.13 21.60
C PHE A 79 -22.56 -8.72 21.91
N ARG A 80 -21.61 -9.57 21.54
CA ARG A 80 -20.17 -9.24 21.55
C ARG A 80 -19.77 -8.80 20.15
N VAL A 81 -19.27 -7.57 20.01
CA VAL A 81 -18.88 -6.95 18.74
C VAL A 81 -17.39 -6.67 18.76
N GLY A 82 -16.66 -7.22 17.80
CA GLY A 82 -15.24 -6.91 17.59
C GLY A 82 -15.08 -5.61 16.79
N ILE A 83 -14.46 -4.60 17.39
CA ILE A 83 -14.10 -3.34 16.72
C ILE A 83 -12.61 -3.40 16.38
N PRO A 84 -12.22 -3.38 15.10
CA PRO A 84 -10.81 -3.36 14.72
C PRO A 84 -10.15 -2.05 15.12
N ASP A 85 -8.86 -2.09 15.47
CA ASP A 85 -8.09 -0.89 15.79
C ASP A 85 -8.01 0.06 14.59
N TYR A 86 -7.89 -0.49 13.38
CA TYR A 86 -7.91 0.28 12.13
C TYR A 86 -9.05 -0.17 11.20
N PRO A 87 -9.81 0.76 10.58
CA PRO A 87 -10.80 0.42 9.58
C PRO A 87 -10.14 -0.17 8.33
N GLU A 88 -10.43 -1.44 8.02
CA GLU A 88 -9.87 -2.13 6.85
C GLU A 88 -10.11 -1.36 5.54
N ARG A 89 -11.29 -0.76 5.39
CA ARG A 89 -11.64 0.03 4.20
C ARG A 89 -10.73 1.24 4.03
N ALA A 90 -10.38 1.93 5.13
CA ALA A 90 -9.52 3.11 5.07
C ALA A 90 -8.09 2.72 4.70
N PHE A 91 -7.56 1.64 5.31
CA PHE A 91 -6.24 1.12 4.96
C PHE A 91 -6.16 0.68 3.49
N ARG A 92 -7.17 -0.06 3.01
CA ARG A 92 -7.25 -0.50 1.62
C ARG A 92 -7.23 0.69 0.64
N GLU A 93 -8.02 1.71 0.91
CA GLU A 93 -8.08 2.92 0.09
C GLU A 93 -6.73 3.66 0.09
N GLY A 94 -6.10 3.82 1.25
CA GLY A 94 -4.77 4.42 1.36
C GLY A 94 -3.71 3.67 0.56
N LEU A 95 -3.73 2.33 0.62
CA LEU A 95 -2.81 1.48 -0.13
C LEU A 95 -3.04 1.55 -1.63
N ILE A 96 -4.30 1.50 -2.10
CA ILE A 96 -4.64 1.67 -3.52
C ILE A 96 -4.16 3.03 -4.02
N ASN A 97 -4.40 4.10 -3.26
CA ASN A 97 -3.96 5.44 -3.61
C ASN A 97 -2.44 5.52 -3.73
N ALA A 98 -1.69 4.91 -2.80
CA ALA A 98 -0.24 4.84 -2.89
C ALA A 98 0.23 4.08 -4.14
N LEU A 99 -0.33 2.89 -4.42
CA LEU A 99 0.04 2.07 -5.58
C LEU A 99 -0.28 2.76 -6.91
N VAL A 100 -1.43 3.40 -7.04
CA VAL A 100 -1.89 4.05 -8.27
C VAL A 100 -1.13 5.35 -8.53
N HIS A 101 -0.86 6.14 -7.49
CA HIS A 101 -0.22 7.45 -7.62
C HIS A 101 1.30 7.42 -7.48
N ARG A 102 1.91 6.24 -7.38
CA ARG A 102 3.37 6.11 -7.36
C ARG A 102 3.96 6.52 -8.70
N ASP A 103 5.00 7.34 -8.65
CA ASP A 103 5.91 7.52 -9.78
C ASP A 103 6.85 6.31 -9.90
N TYR A 104 6.50 5.37 -10.78
CA TYR A 104 7.30 4.16 -11.03
C TYR A 104 8.61 4.42 -11.78
N THR A 105 8.91 5.66 -12.21
CA THR A 105 10.21 5.98 -12.80
C THR A 105 11.28 6.28 -11.75
N ARG A 106 10.85 6.57 -10.50
CA ARG A 106 11.73 6.96 -9.40
C ARG A 106 12.14 5.74 -8.56
N GLN A 107 13.38 5.76 -8.08
CA GLN A 107 13.87 4.80 -7.10
C GLN A 107 13.24 5.01 -5.72
N GLY A 108 13.26 3.95 -4.91
CA GLY A 108 12.67 3.90 -3.56
C GLY A 108 11.38 3.11 -3.53
N ALA A 109 11.00 2.62 -2.36
CA ALA A 109 9.81 1.79 -2.15
C ALA A 109 8.59 2.63 -1.74
N ILE A 110 7.38 2.10 -1.98
CA ILE A 110 6.23 2.52 -1.18
C ILE A 110 6.44 1.92 0.20
N HIS A 111 6.41 2.73 1.25
CA HIS A 111 6.55 2.26 2.62
C HIS A 111 5.17 2.17 3.27
N VAL A 112 4.80 0.98 3.73
CA VAL A 112 3.71 0.76 4.68
C VAL A 112 4.36 0.50 6.04
N GLN A 113 4.33 1.51 6.91
CA GLN A 113 4.98 1.48 8.21
C GLN A 113 3.94 1.43 9.32
N TRP A 114 4.01 0.39 10.13
CA TRP A 114 3.13 0.16 11.26
C TRP A 114 3.87 0.51 12.54
N TYR A 115 3.44 1.56 13.22
CA TYR A 115 3.93 2.00 14.52
C TYR A 115 2.96 1.59 15.63
N ASP A 116 3.34 1.82 16.88
CA ASP A 116 2.49 1.56 18.05
C ASP A 116 1.14 2.30 18.00
N ASP A 117 1.14 3.52 17.48
CA ASP A 117 0.02 4.45 17.55
C ASP A 117 -0.62 4.79 16.19
N ARG A 118 0.02 4.41 15.08
CA ARG A 118 -0.43 4.76 13.73
C ARG A 118 0.10 3.82 12.65
N ILE A 119 -0.51 3.92 11.48
CA ILE A 119 0.00 3.34 10.23
C ILE A 119 0.27 4.47 9.25
N GLU A 120 1.46 4.49 8.66
CA GLU A 120 1.84 5.44 7.62
C GLU A 120 2.03 4.72 6.29
N ILE A 121 1.48 5.30 5.21
CA ILE A 121 1.70 4.83 3.84
C ILE A 121 2.32 5.99 3.06
N SER A 122 3.53 5.80 2.53
CA SER A 122 4.26 6.86 1.83
C SER A 122 4.86 6.37 0.50
N ASN A 123 4.89 7.26 -0.49
CA ASN A 123 5.48 7.02 -1.81
C ASN A 123 6.89 7.63 -1.90
N PRO A 124 7.78 7.04 -2.72
CA PRO A 124 9.10 7.60 -2.97
C PRO A 124 8.98 8.95 -3.69
N GLY A 125 9.59 10.00 -3.12
CA GLY A 125 9.64 11.35 -3.72
C GLY A 125 8.75 12.42 -3.08
N GLY A 126 7.97 12.09 -2.05
CA GLY A 126 7.05 13.06 -1.41
C GLY A 126 5.89 13.49 -2.33
N PHE A 127 4.94 14.26 -1.79
CA PHE A 127 3.80 14.74 -2.57
C PHE A 127 4.26 15.60 -3.77
N PRO A 128 3.64 15.47 -4.96
CA PRO A 128 3.86 16.44 -6.04
C PRO A 128 3.51 17.85 -5.52
N PRO A 129 4.24 18.90 -5.92
CA PRO A 129 3.97 20.27 -5.48
C PRO A 129 2.62 20.74 -6.03
N GLY A 130 1.55 20.47 -5.28
CA GLY A 130 0.22 21.02 -5.48
C GLY A 130 -0.05 22.15 -4.48
N PRO A 131 -1.07 22.98 -4.72
CA PRO A 131 -1.38 24.14 -3.86
C PRO A 131 -1.82 23.76 -2.44
N TYR A 132 -2.05 22.47 -2.14
CA TYR A 132 -2.32 21.99 -0.80
C TYR A 132 -1.02 21.67 -0.05
N LYS A 133 -0.32 22.71 0.42
CA LYS A 133 0.41 22.59 1.68
C LYS A 133 -0.63 22.36 2.78
N ARG A 134 -0.90 21.10 3.16
CA ARG A 134 -1.31 20.85 4.55
C ARG A 134 -0.06 20.96 5.40
N SER A 135 -0.11 21.84 6.39
CA SER A 135 0.79 21.84 7.55
C SER A 135 0.91 20.43 8.14
N PRO A 136 1.98 20.12 8.90
CA PRO A 136 2.23 18.80 9.50
C PRO A 136 1.30 18.51 10.69
N GLU A 137 0.02 18.81 10.53
CA GLU A 137 -1.02 18.41 11.45
C GLU A 137 -1.55 17.08 10.92
N ALA A 138 -1.07 16.02 11.56
CA ALA A 138 -1.62 14.68 11.50
C ALA A 138 -3.14 14.77 11.36
N VAL A 139 -3.68 14.08 10.37
CA VAL A 139 -5.12 13.89 10.28
C VAL A 139 -5.50 13.06 11.49
N ASN A 140 -5.95 13.76 12.52
CA ASN A 140 -6.39 13.20 13.77
C ASN A 140 -7.82 12.72 13.53
N TRP A 141 -7.97 11.45 13.18
CA TRP A 141 -9.27 10.80 13.12
C TRP A 141 -9.71 10.51 14.55
N ARG A 142 -10.55 11.39 15.11
CA ARG A 142 -11.42 11.06 16.23
C ARG A 142 -12.63 10.28 15.74
#